data_AF-A0A1Y3RE65-F1
#
_entry.id   AF-A0A1Y3RE65-F1
#
_cell.length_a   1.000
_cell.length_b   1.000
_cell.length_c   1.000
_cell.angle_alpha   90.00
_cell.angle_beta   90.00
_cell.angle_gamma   90.00
#
_symmetry.space_group_name_H-M   'P 1'
#
loop_
_entity.id
_entity.type
_entity.pdbx_description
1 polymer ?
#
loop_
_entity_poly.entity_id
_entity_poly.type
_entity_poly.pdbx_seq_one_letter_code
_entity_poly.pdbx_strand_id
1 'polypeptide(L)'
;MITSIDVCNAIADVIAKLWPDRMIYRDFCPVDHHRPSCYLYLTSSEMTPANISMVQWEMEAELELFCSTDEYDISSTEALRQNQEAVLLAFASPSIQVGERWISLTAKGDGMDMGSAFVTFSAAWMDERLGYHDPDDMTDPVSSAVPKMEHIECSRTFFAQSPDERTI
;
A
#
# COMPACT_ATOMS: atom_id res chain seq x y z
N MET A 1 7.27 1.49 6.96
CA MET A 1 6.90 1.32 5.55
C MET A 1 5.53 0.67 5.49
N ILE A 2 4.60 1.20 4.70
CA ILE A 2 3.26 0.64 4.50
C ILE A 2 3.26 -0.15 3.19
N THR A 3 2.85 -1.41 3.27
CA THR A 3 2.76 -2.31 2.13
C THR A 3 1.34 -2.33 1.55
N SER A 4 1.19 -2.83 0.33
CA SER A 4 -0.13 -3.02 -0.27
C SER A 4 -1.02 -4.01 0.50
N ILE A 5 -0.41 -4.97 1.21
CA ILE A 5 -1.14 -5.89 2.09
C ILE A 5 -1.75 -5.13 3.28
N ASP A 6 -1.04 -4.16 3.85
CA ASP A 6 -1.54 -3.37 4.99
C ASP A 6 -2.75 -2.53 4.60
N VAL A 7 -2.70 -1.91 3.42
CA VAL A 7 -3.83 -1.14 2.89
C VAL A 7 -5.01 -2.07 2.57
N CYS A 8 -4.76 -3.24 1.99
CA CYS A 8 -5.80 -4.26 1.75
C CYS A 8 -6.42 -4.76 3.06
N ASN A 9 -5.64 -4.86 4.13
CA ASN A 9 -6.14 -5.19 5.47
C ASN A 9 -7.04 -4.08 6.03
N ALA A 10 -6.63 -2.82 5.91
CA ALA A 10 -7.45 -1.71 6.33
C ALA A 10 -8.79 -1.65 5.57
N ILE A 11 -8.79 -1.93 4.26
CA ILE A 11 -10.03 -2.03 3.46
C ILE A 11 -10.96 -3.09 4.03
N ALA A 12 -10.45 -4.28 4.34
CA ALA A 12 -11.26 -5.34 4.92
C ALA A 12 -11.76 -5.00 6.33
N ASP A 13 -11.00 -4.29 7.15
CA ASP A 13 -11.46 -3.85 8.47
C ASP A 13 -12.65 -2.90 8.36
N VAL A 14 -12.68 -2.04 7.33
CA VAL A 14 -13.85 -1.18 7.05
C VAL A 14 -15.05 -2.03 6.62
N ILE A 15 -14.84 -3.01 5.75
CA ILE A 15 -15.91 -3.92 5.28
C ILE A 15 -16.43 -4.79 6.44
N ALA A 16 -15.56 -5.30 7.30
CA ALA A 16 -15.92 -6.09 8.47
C ALA A 16 -16.73 -5.27 9.49
N LYS A 17 -16.49 -3.96 9.60
CA LYS A 17 -17.33 -3.06 10.40
C LYS A 17 -18.71 -2.84 9.79
N LEU A 18 -18.80 -2.83 8.46
CA LEU A 18 -20.07 -2.72 7.75
C LEU A 18 -20.92 -3.99 7.92
N TRP A 19 -20.27 -5.16 7.86
CA TRP A 19 -20.91 -6.47 8.01
C TRP A 19 -20.09 -7.42 8.88
N PRO A 20 -20.27 -7.39 10.21
CA PRO A 20 -19.46 -8.21 11.13
C PRO A 20 -19.72 -9.71 10.99
N ASP A 21 -20.91 -10.09 10.54
CA ASP A 21 -21.32 -11.50 10.40
C ASP A 21 -20.98 -12.09 9.01
N ARG A 22 -20.49 -11.29 8.06
CA ARG A 22 -20.16 -11.77 6.70
C ARG A 22 -18.72 -12.25 6.63
N MET A 23 -18.52 -13.41 6.02
CA MET A 23 -17.18 -13.93 5.75
C MET A 23 -16.52 -13.11 4.64
N ILE A 24 -15.26 -12.72 4.85
CA ILE A 24 -14.42 -12.04 3.85
C ILE A 24 -13.28 -12.97 3.44
N TYR A 25 -13.33 -13.48 2.21
CA TYR A 25 -12.26 -14.26 1.61
C TYR A 25 -11.15 -13.34 1.10
N ARG A 26 -9.88 -13.78 1.18
CA ARG A 26 -8.69 -12.96 0.85
C ARG A 26 -7.81 -13.53 -0.26
N ASP A 27 -7.55 -14.84 -0.20
CA ASP A 27 -6.65 -15.52 -1.16
C ASP A 27 -7.39 -16.50 -2.07
N PHE A 28 -8.45 -17.13 -1.56
CA PHE A 28 -9.21 -18.12 -2.29
C PHE A 28 -10.67 -18.11 -1.87
N CYS A 29 -11.57 -18.00 -2.84
CA CYS A 29 -12.99 -18.21 -2.64
C CYS A 29 -13.33 -19.66 -3.02
N PRO A 30 -13.78 -20.51 -2.06
CA PRO A 30 -14.18 -21.88 -2.36
C PRO A 30 -15.43 -21.89 -3.24
N VAL A 31 -15.61 -22.99 -4.00
CA VAL A 31 -16.79 -23.17 -4.87
C VAL A 31 -18.08 -23.12 -4.05
N ASP A 32 -18.10 -23.78 -2.88
CA ASP A 32 -19.18 -23.73 -1.89
C ASP A 32 -18.92 -22.61 -0.85
N HIS A 33 -18.77 -21.36 -1.30
CA HIS A 33 -18.62 -20.23 -0.40
C HIS A 33 -19.93 -19.94 0.33
N HIS A 34 -19.80 -19.52 1.59
CA HIS A 34 -20.95 -19.08 2.37
C HIS A 34 -21.58 -17.85 1.71
N ARG A 35 -22.90 -17.81 1.60
CA ARG A 35 -23.65 -16.64 1.13
C ARG A 35 -24.50 -16.11 2.29
N PRO A 36 -24.52 -14.80 2.56
CA PRO A 36 -23.76 -13.73 1.89
C PRO A 36 -22.28 -13.68 2.34
N SER A 37 -21.36 -13.44 1.41
CA SER A 37 -19.93 -13.25 1.69
C SER A 37 -19.33 -12.20 0.75
N CYS A 38 -18.08 -11.84 1.03
CA CYS A 38 -17.28 -10.97 0.18
C CYS A 38 -15.97 -11.66 -0.15
N TYR A 39 -15.40 -11.37 -1.31
CA TYR A 39 -14.07 -11.80 -1.72
C TYR A 39 -13.25 -10.59 -2.11
N LEU A 40 -12.20 -10.29 -1.35
CA LEU A 40 -11.32 -9.14 -1.54
C LEU A 40 -9.93 -9.64 -1.92
N TYR A 41 -9.47 -9.31 -3.12
CA TYR A 41 -8.14 -9.70 -3.59
C TYR A 41 -7.39 -8.51 -4.19
N LEU A 42 -6.07 -8.65 -4.27
CA LEU A 42 -5.20 -7.66 -4.88
C LEU A 42 -5.02 -7.99 -6.37
N THR A 43 -5.28 -7.04 -7.25
CA THR A 43 -5.14 -7.21 -8.69
C THR A 43 -3.76 -6.77 -9.16
N SER A 44 -3.29 -5.63 -8.67
CA SER A 44 -1.97 -5.09 -9.01
C SER A 44 -1.35 -4.38 -7.80
N SER A 45 -0.02 -4.44 -7.73
CA SER A 45 0.75 -3.71 -6.75
C SER A 45 2.10 -3.38 -7.35
N GLU A 46 2.37 -2.10 -7.51
CA GLU A 46 3.58 -1.58 -8.12
C GLU A 46 4.29 -0.63 -7.16
N MET A 47 5.62 -0.72 -7.13
CA MET A 47 6.48 0.20 -6.40
C MET A 47 7.43 0.85 -7.39
N THR A 48 7.25 2.15 -7.64
CA THR A 48 8.06 2.92 -8.56
C THR A 48 8.96 3.90 -7.81
N PRO A 49 10.23 4.09 -8.23
CA PRO A 49 11.10 5.10 -7.63
C PRO A 49 10.59 6.50 -8.02
N ALA A 50 10.18 7.31 -7.04
CA ALA A 50 9.78 8.68 -7.30
C ALA A 50 10.97 9.64 -7.27
N ASN A 51 11.87 9.46 -6.30
CA ASN A 51 13.14 10.18 -6.22
C ASN A 51 14.19 9.33 -5.46
N ILE A 52 15.31 9.94 -5.06
CA ILE A 52 16.40 9.23 -4.36
C ILE A 52 15.97 8.69 -2.98
N SER A 53 15.06 9.39 -2.29
CA SER A 53 14.62 9.10 -0.93
C SER A 53 13.23 8.49 -0.83
N MET A 54 12.39 8.62 -1.87
CA MET A 54 10.99 8.21 -1.86
C MET A 54 10.65 7.23 -2.98
N VAL A 55 9.73 6.33 -2.67
CA VAL A 55 9.06 5.43 -3.60
C VAL A 55 7.57 5.75 -3.63
N GLN A 56 6.98 5.67 -4.81
CA GLN A 56 5.54 5.72 -5.00
C GLN A 56 5.02 4.29 -5.08
N TRP A 57 3.97 4.02 -4.31
CA TRP A 57 3.20 2.79 -4.37
C TRP A 57 1.91 3.05 -5.13
N GLU A 58 1.59 2.15 -6.04
CA GLU A 58 0.30 2.08 -6.72
C GLU A 58 -0.30 0.71 -6.47
N MET A 59 -1.59 0.70 -6.16
CA MET A 59 -2.35 -0.48 -5.78
C MET A 59 -3.67 -0.47 -6.53
N GLU A 60 -4.07 -1.66 -6.98
CA GLU A 60 -5.44 -1.96 -7.31
C GLU A 60 -5.90 -3.24 -6.60
N ALA A 61 -7.08 -3.17 -5.99
CA ALA A 61 -7.74 -4.30 -5.36
C ALA A 61 -9.18 -4.39 -5.84
N GLU A 62 -9.74 -5.58 -5.82
CA GLU A 62 -11.11 -5.83 -6.25
C GLU A 62 -11.87 -6.59 -5.18
N LEU A 63 -13.12 -6.16 -4.97
CA LEU A 63 -14.05 -6.75 -4.02
C LEU A 63 -15.25 -7.28 -4.79
N GLU A 64 -15.39 -8.59 -4.77
CA GLU A 64 -16.56 -9.29 -5.24
C GLU A 64 -17.54 -9.51 -4.08
N LEU A 65 -18.80 -9.11 -4.27
CA LEU A 65 -19.87 -9.20 -3.30
C LEU A 65 -20.84 -10.30 -3.70
N PHE A 66 -21.07 -11.26 -2.81
CA PHE A 66 -22.05 -12.34 -2.99
C PHE A 66 -23.27 -12.09 -2.11
N CYS A 67 -24.46 -12.09 -2.70
CA CYS A 67 -25.73 -11.98 -1.96
C CYS A 67 -26.27 -13.36 -1.58
N SER A 68 -27.20 -13.38 -0.62
CA SER A 68 -28.02 -14.57 -0.35
C SER A 68 -28.76 -14.95 -1.63
N THR A 69 -28.75 -16.24 -1.94
CA THR A 69 -29.59 -16.81 -2.99
C THR A 69 -30.93 -17.25 -2.40
N ASP A 70 -31.98 -17.21 -3.21
CA ASP A 70 -33.28 -17.76 -2.86
C ASP A 70 -33.35 -19.26 -3.19
N GLU A 71 -34.53 -19.87 -3.01
CA GLU A 71 -34.78 -21.31 -3.25
C GLU A 71 -34.47 -21.76 -4.70
N TYR A 72 -34.32 -20.83 -5.64
CA TYR A 72 -33.99 -21.09 -7.04
C TYR A 72 -32.54 -20.77 -7.40
N ASP A 73 -31.70 -20.55 -6.38
CA ASP A 73 -30.31 -20.10 -6.51
C ASP A 73 -30.16 -18.75 -7.23
N ILE A 74 -31.25 -17.95 -7.24
CA ILE A 74 -31.27 -16.64 -7.88
C ILE A 74 -30.89 -15.59 -6.83
N SER A 75 -29.78 -14.90 -7.08
CA SER A 75 -29.38 -13.73 -6.30
C SER A 75 -30.26 -12.53 -6.64
N SER A 76 -30.72 -11.79 -5.62
CA SER A 76 -31.41 -10.53 -5.86
C SER A 76 -30.42 -9.46 -6.36
N THR A 77 -30.59 -9.04 -7.62
CA THR A 77 -29.80 -7.96 -8.24
C THR A 77 -29.99 -6.62 -7.51
N GLU A 78 -31.15 -6.41 -6.89
CA GLU A 78 -31.40 -5.20 -6.09
C GLU A 78 -30.61 -5.21 -4.78
N ALA A 79 -30.58 -6.35 -4.07
CA ALA A 79 -29.81 -6.49 -2.84
C ALA A 79 -28.30 -6.38 -3.09
N LEU A 80 -27.82 -6.90 -4.23
CA LEU A 80 -26.43 -6.70 -4.66
C LEU A 80 -26.11 -5.23 -4.92
N ARG A 81 -27.02 -4.48 -5.55
CA ARG A 81 -26.85 -3.04 -5.78
C ARG A 81 -26.83 -2.25 -4.48
N GLN A 82 -27.70 -2.58 -3.53
CA GLN A 82 -27.69 -1.98 -2.19
C GLN A 82 -26.38 -2.28 -1.44
N ASN A 83 -25.86 -3.51 -1.55
CA ASN A 83 -24.57 -3.87 -0.96
C ASN A 83 -23.42 -3.08 -1.60
N GLN A 84 -23.40 -2.96 -2.93
CA GLN A 84 -22.39 -2.17 -3.64
C GLN A 84 -22.43 -0.70 -3.21
N GLU A 85 -23.62 -0.10 -3.12
CA GLU A 85 -23.80 1.27 -2.65
C GLU A 85 -23.37 1.45 -1.19
N ALA A 86 -23.67 0.49 -0.31
CA ALA A 86 -23.22 0.51 1.08
C ALA A 86 -21.69 0.50 1.21
N VAL A 87 -20.99 -0.26 0.36
CA VAL A 87 -19.53 -0.22 0.30
C VAL A 87 -19.05 1.16 -0.17
N LEU A 88 -19.60 1.69 -1.28
CA LEU A 88 -19.21 3.00 -1.77
C LEU A 88 -19.44 4.12 -0.74
N LEU A 89 -20.53 4.04 0.04
CA LEU A 89 -20.80 4.96 1.14
C LEU A 89 -19.85 4.79 2.32
N ALA A 90 -19.44 3.55 2.65
CA ALA A 90 -18.44 3.30 3.68
C ALA A 90 -17.07 3.90 3.31
N PHE A 91 -16.77 3.95 2.01
CA PHE A 91 -15.57 4.58 1.44
C PHE A 91 -15.83 5.98 0.86
N ALA A 92 -16.87 6.68 1.33
CA ALA A 92 -17.14 8.05 0.90
C ALA A 92 -16.06 9.04 1.35
N SER A 93 -15.34 8.72 2.42
CA SER A 93 -14.11 9.45 2.78
C SER A 93 -13.02 9.09 1.78
N PRO A 94 -12.33 10.06 1.18
CA PRO A 94 -11.27 9.81 0.21
C PRO A 94 -10.02 9.19 0.84
N SER A 95 -9.99 9.03 2.17
CA SER A 95 -8.83 8.51 2.89
C SER A 95 -9.20 7.43 3.90
N ILE A 96 -8.31 6.45 4.02
CA ILE A 96 -8.38 5.34 4.96
C ILE A 96 -7.18 5.38 5.90
N GLN A 97 -7.39 5.06 7.17
CA GLN A 97 -6.32 4.95 8.15
C GLN A 97 -5.64 3.59 8.02
N VAL A 98 -4.32 3.60 7.82
CA VAL A 98 -3.47 2.41 7.75
C VAL A 98 -2.36 2.59 8.78
N GLY A 99 -2.51 1.92 9.93
CA GLY A 99 -1.66 2.15 11.10
C GLY A 99 -1.73 3.61 11.57
N GLU A 100 -0.61 4.32 11.50
CA GLU A 100 -0.50 5.73 11.91
C GLU A 100 -0.70 6.74 10.77
N ARG A 101 -0.79 6.30 9.51
CA ARG A 101 -0.92 7.19 8.35
C ARG A 101 -2.30 7.10 7.71
N TRP A 102 -2.67 8.15 6.98
CA TRP A 102 -3.86 8.19 6.14
C TRP A 102 -3.47 8.09 4.68
N ILE A 103 -4.08 7.16 3.96
CA ILE A 103 -3.82 6.91 2.54
C ILE A 103 -5.07 7.25 1.74
N SER A 104 -4.87 7.94 0.61
CA SER A 104 -5.95 8.24 -0.32
C SER A 104 -6.39 6.97 -1.04
N LEU A 105 -7.68 6.65 -0.96
CA LEU A 105 -8.29 5.47 -1.55
C LEU A 105 -9.51 5.91 -2.36
N THR A 106 -9.61 5.44 -3.59
CA THR A 106 -10.78 5.64 -4.45
C THR A 106 -11.50 4.30 -4.63
N ALA A 107 -12.79 4.28 -4.32
CA ALA A 107 -13.66 3.13 -4.56
C ALA A 107 -14.58 3.40 -5.75
N LYS A 108 -14.73 2.43 -6.64
CA LYS A 108 -15.57 2.50 -7.84
C LYS A 108 -16.38 1.21 -7.98
N GLY A 109 -17.69 1.34 -8.22
CA GLY A 109 -18.51 0.19 -8.59
C GLY A 109 -18.20 -0.26 -10.02
N ASP A 110 -17.87 -1.54 -10.21
CA ASP A 110 -17.47 -2.11 -11.50
C ASP A 110 -18.49 -3.12 -12.02
N GLY A 111 -19.73 -2.65 -12.18
CA GLY A 111 -20.80 -3.47 -12.73
C GLY A 111 -21.25 -4.62 -11.83
N MET A 112 -22.01 -5.52 -12.42
CA MET A 112 -22.64 -6.67 -11.76
C MET A 112 -22.71 -7.80 -12.78
N ASP A 113 -22.38 -9.03 -12.38
CA ASP A 113 -22.45 -10.20 -13.26
C ASP A 113 -23.00 -11.42 -12.51
N MET A 114 -23.90 -12.17 -13.14
CA MET A 114 -24.42 -13.49 -12.71
C MET A 114 -24.61 -13.71 -11.19
N GLY A 115 -25.00 -12.67 -10.44
CA GLY A 115 -25.23 -12.75 -9.00
C GLY A 115 -24.10 -12.31 -8.08
N SER A 116 -23.09 -11.68 -8.65
CA SER A 116 -22.02 -10.94 -7.99
C SER A 116 -22.06 -9.46 -8.34
N ALA A 117 -21.58 -8.62 -7.44
CA ALA A 117 -21.29 -7.21 -7.72
C ALA A 117 -19.83 -6.92 -7.43
N PHE A 118 -19.20 -6.10 -8.26
CA PHE A 118 -17.77 -5.81 -8.14
C PHE A 118 -17.53 -4.37 -7.69
N VAL A 119 -16.54 -4.17 -6.83
CA VAL A 119 -16.03 -2.85 -6.44
C VAL A 119 -14.53 -2.86 -6.60
N THR A 120 -14.01 -1.97 -7.43
CA THR A 120 -12.58 -1.76 -7.59
C THR A 120 -12.11 -0.66 -6.65
N PHE A 121 -10.96 -0.89 -6.03
CA PHE A 121 -10.26 0.04 -5.18
C PHE A 121 -8.92 0.40 -5.81
N SER A 122 -8.64 1.69 -5.89
CA SER A 122 -7.35 2.21 -6.36
C SER A 122 -6.75 3.11 -5.28
N ALA A 123 -5.51 2.87 -4.91
CA ALA A 123 -4.77 3.67 -3.95
C ALA A 123 -3.39 4.02 -4.48
N ALA A 124 -2.92 5.21 -4.14
CA ALA A 124 -1.56 5.63 -4.38
C ALA A 124 -1.02 6.36 -3.15
N TRP A 125 0.19 6.02 -2.72
CA TRP A 125 0.87 6.70 -1.62
C TRP A 125 2.37 6.77 -1.84
N MET A 126 3.01 7.70 -1.16
CA MET A 126 4.45 7.85 -1.14
C MET A 126 5.00 7.26 0.16
N ASP A 127 6.11 6.55 0.07
CA ASP A 127 6.83 6.04 1.24
C ASP A 127 8.34 6.23 1.08
N GLU A 128 9.05 6.13 2.20
CA GLU A 128 10.51 6.19 2.20
C GLU A 128 11.10 4.96 1.51
N ARG A 129 12.16 5.20 0.74
CA ARG A 129 12.89 4.15 0.05
C ARG A 129 13.67 3.33 1.08
N LEU A 130 13.49 2.01 1.03
CA LEU A 130 14.23 1.09 1.89
C LEU A 130 15.75 1.26 1.68
N GLY A 131 16.47 1.57 2.76
CA GLY A 131 17.93 1.76 2.74
C GLY A 131 18.40 3.15 2.30
N TYR A 132 17.50 4.11 2.12
CA TYR A 132 17.90 5.51 2.01
C TYR A 132 18.23 6.06 3.40
N HIS A 133 19.39 6.70 3.52
CA HIS A 133 19.83 7.42 4.71
C HIS A 133 20.04 8.87 4.30
N ASP A 134 19.33 9.80 4.96
CA ASP A 134 19.51 11.22 4.70
C ASP A 134 20.88 11.65 5.27
N PRO A 135 21.84 12.11 4.45
CA PRO A 135 23.17 12.49 4.91
C PRO A 135 23.16 13.67 5.90
N ASP A 136 22.08 14.47 5.92
CA ASP A 136 21.93 15.61 6.83
C ASP A 136 21.16 15.24 8.12
N ASP A 137 20.57 14.04 8.19
CA ASP A 137 19.89 13.55 9.39
C ASP A 137 20.89 13.04 10.44
N MET A 138 21.10 13.84 11.48
CA MET A 138 21.98 13.51 12.62
C MET A 138 21.38 12.46 13.56
N THR A 139 20.10 12.12 13.42
CA THR A 139 19.44 11.06 14.19
C THR A 139 19.55 9.69 13.53
N ASP A 140 19.95 9.63 12.25
CA ASP A 140 20.23 8.38 11.57
C ASP A 140 21.63 7.84 11.96
N PRO A 141 21.73 6.59 12.47
CA PRO A 141 22.99 6.02 12.94
C PRO A 141 24.02 5.79 11.82
N VAL A 142 23.60 5.69 10.56
CA VAL A 142 24.53 5.51 9.42
C VAL A 142 25.06 6.87 8.96
N SER A 143 24.19 7.86 8.77
CA SER A 143 24.59 9.22 8.39
C SER A 143 25.43 9.91 9.46
N SER A 144 25.10 9.75 10.74
CA SER A 144 25.89 10.31 11.85
C SER A 144 27.30 9.73 11.97
N ALA A 145 27.55 8.53 11.43
CA ALA A 145 28.87 7.91 11.39
C ALA A 145 29.75 8.44 10.25
N VAL A 146 29.18 9.15 9.27
CA VAL A 146 29.93 9.73 8.15
C VAL A 146 30.62 11.02 8.62
N PRO A 147 31.96 11.11 8.59
CA PRO A 147 32.66 12.32 9.01
C PRO A 147 32.37 13.47 8.03
N LYS A 148 31.84 14.58 8.55
CA LYS A 148 31.63 15.82 7.80
C LYS A 148 32.97 16.45 7.42
N MET A 149 33.00 17.21 6.34
CA MET A 149 34.21 17.92 5.86
C MET A 149 34.83 18.83 6.94
N GLU A 150 34.01 19.40 7.82
CA GLU A 150 34.46 20.21 8.96
C GLU A 150 35.23 19.42 10.04
N HIS A 151 35.09 18.09 10.06
CA HIS A 151 35.81 17.19 10.96
C HIS A 151 37.11 16.64 10.34
N ILE A 152 37.36 16.91 9.04
CA ILE A 152 38.56 16.42 8.36
C ILE A 152 39.66 17.47 8.51
N GLU A 153 40.57 17.23 9.45
CA GLU A 153 41.83 17.99 9.51
C GLU A 153 42.72 17.61 8.31
N CYS A 154 42.79 18.49 7.31
CA CYS A 154 43.70 18.31 6.18
C CYS A 154 45.12 18.74 6.59
N SER A 155 45.87 17.85 7.23
CA SER A 155 47.30 18.05 7.48
C SER A 155 48.04 18.11 6.14
N ARG A 156 48.43 19.31 5.70
CA ARG A 156 49.35 19.48 4.56
C ARG A 156 50.75 19.02 4.96
N THR A 157 50.98 17.73 4.96
CA THR A 157 52.35 17.20 4.97
C THR A 157 52.87 17.29 3.54
N PHE A 158 53.40 18.46 3.18
CA PHE A 158 54.27 18.54 2.00
C PHE A 158 55.51 17.70 2.30
N PHE A 159 55.56 16.48 1.77
CA PHE A 159 56.84 15.81 1.59
C PHE A 159 57.60 16.59 0.53
N ALA A 160 58.34 17.62 0.95
CA ALA A 160 59.42 18.14 0.14
C ALA A 160 60.40 16.97 -0.03
N GLN A 161 60.43 16.39 -1.24
CA GLN A 161 61.51 15.47 -1.59
C GLN A 161 62.83 16.18 -1.31
N SER A 162 63.70 15.53 -0.55
CA SER A 162 65.04 16.06 -0.25
C SER A 162 65.78 16.32 -1.57
N PRO A 163 66.59 17.40 -1.69
CA PRO A 163 67.25 17.77 -2.93
C PRO A 163 68.26 16.75 -3.50
N ASP A 164 68.53 15.66 -2.78
CA ASP A 164 69.60 14.69 -3.10
C ASP A 164 69.26 13.66 -4.18
N GLU A 165 68.04 13.64 -4.75
CA GLU A 165 67.68 12.77 -5.88
C GLU A 165 67.72 13.48 -7.25
N ARG A 166 68.56 14.51 -7.41
CA ARG A 166 68.84 15.14 -8.72
C ARG A 166 70.32 15.09 -9.10
N THR A 167 70.91 13.90 -9.17
CA THR A 167 72.11 13.59 -9.98
C THR A 167 72.12 12.06 -10.10
N ILE A 168 71.97 11.42 -11.26
CA ILE A 168 72.77 11.41 -12.50
C ILE A 168 71.85 11.02 -13.66
#